data_AF-A0A2G2KE40-F1
#
_entry.id   AF-A0A2G2KE40-F1
#
_cell.length_a   1.000
_cell.length_b   1.000
_cell.length_c   1.000
_cell.angle_alpha   90.00
_cell.angle_beta   90.00
_cell.angle_gamma   90.00
#
_symmetry.space_group_name_H-M   'P 1'
#
loop_
_entity.id
_entity.type
_entity.pdbx_description
1 polymer ?
#
loop_
_entity_poly.entity_id
_entity_poly.type
_entity_poly.pdbx_seq_one_letter_code
_entity_poly.pdbx_strand_id
1 'polypeptide(L)'
;MIGGSVCNEQISASLIFAEGQELTYENKEALWEIFEAIGETWQNTIYNSNNQRSSWFEMLKAKTENAPNYTGEYVNAIYVLNELYAEYGKKDAFKKLFFESGVDNDAAPTTRLSHCKVFVVNEFIRMQITAGGFKSWGDANGGEQAKNYHGFLAGTRYNRTPRVRAFDDDPVHSKKENV
;
A
#
# COMPACT_ATOMS: atom_id res chain seq x y z
N MET A 1 23.97 -2.46 6.70
CA MET A 1 23.10 -1.77 5.73
C MET A 1 23.23 -2.52 4.41
N ILE A 2 22.12 -2.79 3.74
CA ILE A 2 22.08 -3.49 2.44
C ILE A 2 22.39 -2.53 1.28
N GLY A 3 22.68 -3.07 0.10
CA GLY A 3 22.91 -2.28 -1.10
C GLY A 3 24.33 -1.72 -1.21
N GLY A 4 24.58 -1.06 -2.34
CA GLY A 4 25.87 -0.51 -2.75
C GLY A 4 26.05 0.96 -2.42
N SER A 5 26.73 1.69 -3.31
CA SER A 5 27.06 3.11 -3.11
C SER A 5 25.84 4.03 -3.14
N VAL A 6 24.81 3.69 -3.94
CA VAL A 6 23.58 4.48 -4.04
C VAL A 6 22.79 4.37 -2.73
N CYS A 7 22.52 3.15 -2.26
CA CYS A 7 21.76 2.91 -1.02
C CYS A 7 22.39 3.60 0.20
N ASN A 8 23.73 3.59 0.27
CA ASN A 8 24.49 4.10 1.41
C ASN A 8 24.95 5.56 1.25
N GLU A 9 24.60 6.23 0.14
CA GLU A 9 24.88 7.66 -0.07
C GLU A 9 24.22 8.49 1.03
N GLN A 10 25.02 9.35 1.67
CA GLN A 10 24.56 10.24 2.73
C GLN A 10 23.81 11.43 2.13
N ILE A 11 22.63 11.71 2.66
CA ILE A 11 21.76 12.81 2.25
C ILE A 11 21.19 13.51 3.49
N SER A 12 20.67 14.73 3.30
CA SER A 12 20.01 15.48 4.38
C SER A 12 18.79 14.72 4.91
N ALA A 13 18.56 14.76 6.23
CA ALA A 13 17.41 14.13 6.85
C ALA A 13 16.06 14.82 6.59
N SER A 14 16.09 15.99 5.97
CA SER A 14 14.90 16.65 5.43
C SER A 14 14.41 15.96 4.17
N LEU A 15 13.11 16.09 3.84
CA LEU A 15 12.56 15.63 2.56
C LEU A 15 13.43 16.05 1.36
N ILE A 16 13.64 15.12 0.44
CA ILE A 16 14.38 15.36 -0.80
C ILE A 16 13.58 16.34 -1.67
N PHE A 17 14.17 17.50 -1.91
CA PHE A 17 13.54 18.56 -2.69
C PHE A 17 13.49 18.20 -4.18
N ALA A 18 12.30 18.29 -4.77
CA ALA A 18 12.06 18.00 -6.19
C ALA A 18 11.00 18.94 -6.77
N GLU A 19 11.14 20.25 -6.53
CA GLU A 19 10.21 21.25 -7.03
C GLU A 19 10.14 21.25 -8.56
N GLY A 20 8.93 21.26 -9.11
CA GLY A 20 8.68 21.22 -10.54
C GLY A 20 8.93 19.87 -11.23
N GLN A 21 9.32 18.83 -10.47
CA GLN A 21 9.45 17.48 -11.01
C GLN A 21 8.12 16.73 -10.93
N GLU A 22 7.69 16.18 -12.06
CA GLU A 22 6.55 15.27 -12.14
C GLU A 22 7.01 13.82 -12.22
N LEU A 23 6.23 12.90 -11.65
CA LEU A 23 6.44 11.47 -11.82
C LEU A 23 6.02 11.03 -13.23
N THR A 24 6.95 10.46 -13.98
CA THR A 24 6.64 9.84 -15.27
C THR A 24 5.76 8.61 -15.09
N TYR A 25 5.16 8.12 -16.18
CA TYR A 25 4.41 6.86 -16.16
C TYR A 25 5.29 5.70 -15.65
N GLU A 26 6.53 5.62 -16.14
CA GLU A 26 7.49 4.58 -15.73
C GLU A 26 7.83 4.66 -14.24
N ASN A 27 7.94 5.88 -13.68
CA ASN A 27 8.14 6.02 -12.24
C ASN A 27 6.96 5.47 -11.46
N LYS A 28 5.73 5.73 -11.90
CA LYS A 28 4.53 5.21 -11.26
C LYS A 28 4.47 3.68 -11.37
N GLU A 29 4.78 3.10 -12.52
CA GLU A 29 4.83 1.64 -12.64
C GLU A 29 5.89 1.03 -11.69
N ALA A 30 7.09 1.61 -11.61
CA ALA A 30 8.12 1.12 -10.68
C ALA A 30 7.68 1.21 -9.20
N LEU A 31 7.02 2.30 -8.81
CA LEU A 31 6.47 2.44 -7.45
C LEU A 31 5.32 1.47 -7.19
N TRP A 32 4.50 1.19 -8.21
CA TRP A 32 3.43 0.21 -8.13
C TRP A 32 3.98 -1.20 -7.85
N GLU A 33 5.12 -1.57 -8.43
CA GLU A 33 5.76 -2.86 -8.13
C GLU A 33 6.11 -3.02 -6.64
N ILE A 34 6.56 -1.93 -5.98
CA ILE A 34 6.83 -1.94 -4.54
C ILE A 34 5.53 -2.22 -3.78
N PHE A 35 4.45 -1.55 -4.18
CA PHE A 35 3.14 -1.68 -3.56
C PHE A 35 2.56 -3.11 -3.73
N GLU A 36 2.73 -3.69 -4.91
CA GLU A 36 2.38 -5.09 -5.19
C GLU A 36 3.22 -6.05 -4.35
N ALA A 37 4.54 -5.86 -4.29
CA ALA A 37 5.44 -6.71 -3.51
C ALA A 37 5.09 -6.68 -2.01
N ILE A 38 4.65 -5.54 -1.47
CA ILE A 38 4.12 -5.45 -0.11
C ILE A 38 2.83 -6.29 0.02
N GLY A 39 1.90 -6.16 -0.93
CA GLY A 39 0.68 -6.97 -0.94
C GLY A 39 0.92 -8.48 -0.94
N GLU A 40 1.86 -8.93 -1.78
CA GLU A 40 2.30 -10.32 -1.86
C GLU A 40 2.97 -10.79 -0.58
N THR A 41 3.88 -9.97 -0.04
CA THR A 41 4.67 -10.30 1.16
C THR A 41 3.79 -10.51 2.40
N TRP A 42 2.81 -9.63 2.61
CA TRP A 42 1.90 -9.73 3.77
C TRP A 42 0.64 -10.53 3.48
N GLN A 43 0.47 -11.03 2.25
CA GLN A 43 -0.75 -11.72 1.81
C GLN A 43 -2.03 -10.93 2.11
N ASN A 44 -1.97 -9.59 2.09
CA ASN A 44 -3.09 -8.72 2.48
C ASN A 44 -4.16 -8.56 1.39
N THR A 45 -3.91 -9.12 0.20
CA THR A 45 -4.86 -9.11 -0.91
C THR A 45 -5.20 -10.54 -1.28
N ILE A 46 -6.49 -10.90 -1.23
CA ILE A 46 -6.98 -12.25 -1.50
C ILE A 46 -6.65 -12.71 -2.93
N TYR A 47 -6.49 -11.78 -3.89
CA TYR A 47 -6.21 -12.11 -5.30
C TYR A 47 -5.17 -11.21 -5.98
N ASN A 48 -5.18 -9.88 -5.76
CA ASN A 48 -4.22 -8.92 -6.33
C ASN A 48 -4.43 -7.51 -5.71
N SER A 49 -3.38 -6.69 -5.59
CA SER A 49 -3.45 -5.26 -5.24
C SER A 49 -4.19 -4.38 -6.25
N ASN A 50 -4.47 -4.85 -7.46
CA ASN A 50 -5.08 -4.10 -8.56
C ASN A 50 -6.38 -3.34 -8.19
N ASN A 51 -7.20 -3.87 -7.28
CA ASN A 51 -8.41 -3.18 -6.80
C ASN A 51 -8.12 -1.88 -6.01
N GLN A 52 -6.86 -1.68 -5.61
CA GLN A 52 -6.38 -0.52 -4.88
C GLN A 52 -5.62 0.48 -5.77
N ARG A 53 -5.37 0.14 -7.05
CA ARG A 53 -4.54 0.95 -7.95
C ARG A 53 -5.05 2.38 -8.14
N SER A 54 -6.36 2.56 -8.28
CA SER A 54 -6.96 3.90 -8.37
C SER A 54 -6.75 4.71 -7.08
N SER A 55 -7.01 4.12 -5.90
CA SER A 55 -6.80 4.80 -4.62
C SER A 55 -5.33 5.15 -4.39
N TRP A 56 -4.43 4.23 -4.77
CA TRP A 56 -2.98 4.44 -4.71
C TRP A 56 -2.53 5.58 -5.63
N PHE A 57 -3.09 5.67 -6.84
CA PHE A 57 -2.78 6.77 -7.76
C PHE A 57 -3.25 8.13 -7.23
N GLU A 58 -4.44 8.19 -6.62
CA GLU A 58 -4.93 9.41 -5.97
C GLU A 58 -4.03 9.84 -4.80
N MET A 59 -3.50 8.88 -4.02
CA MET A 59 -2.53 9.19 -2.97
C MET A 59 -1.23 9.75 -3.55
N LEU A 60 -0.66 9.10 -4.56
CA LEU A 60 0.55 9.62 -5.22
C LEU A 60 0.32 11.05 -5.71
N LYS A 61 -0.79 11.28 -6.43
CA LYS A 61 -1.16 12.60 -6.93
C LYS A 61 -1.25 13.63 -5.81
N ALA A 62 -1.99 13.34 -4.74
CA ALA A 62 -2.14 14.23 -3.59
C ALA A 62 -0.79 14.58 -2.91
N LYS A 63 0.15 13.64 -2.90
CA LYS A 63 1.49 13.79 -2.31
C LYS A 63 2.50 14.51 -3.20
N THR A 64 2.23 14.62 -4.50
CA THR A 64 3.11 15.28 -5.47
C THR A 64 2.59 16.63 -5.94
N GLU A 65 1.29 16.93 -5.80
CA GLU A 65 0.70 18.18 -6.29
C GLU A 65 0.97 19.40 -5.39
N ASN A 66 1.07 19.21 -4.08
CA ASN A 66 1.22 20.31 -3.12
C ASN A 66 2.45 20.12 -2.23
N ALA A 67 2.98 21.22 -1.70
CA ALA A 67 4.03 21.16 -0.69
C ALA A 67 3.49 20.63 0.65
N PRO A 68 4.23 19.76 1.37
CA PRO A 68 5.52 19.19 1.01
C PRO A 68 5.39 18.12 -0.09
N ASN A 69 6.22 18.25 -1.14
CA ASN A 69 6.19 17.40 -2.33
C ASN A 69 7.08 16.16 -2.17
N TYR A 70 6.52 14.97 -2.37
CA TYR A 70 7.19 13.67 -2.21
C TYR A 70 7.86 13.14 -3.50
N THR A 71 7.80 13.86 -4.63
CA THR A 71 8.40 13.41 -5.89
C THR A 71 9.87 13.01 -5.71
N GLY A 72 10.64 13.77 -4.93
CA GLY A 72 12.05 13.48 -4.67
C GLY A 72 12.25 12.15 -3.94
N GLU A 73 11.39 11.85 -2.97
CA GLU A 73 11.42 10.59 -2.23
C GLU A 73 11.07 9.40 -3.12
N TYR A 74 10.05 9.55 -3.97
CA TYR A 74 9.63 8.51 -4.90
C TYR A 74 10.68 8.22 -5.97
N VAL A 75 11.31 9.25 -6.52
CA VAL A 75 12.42 9.08 -7.48
C VAL A 75 13.64 8.45 -6.78
N ASN A 76 13.94 8.87 -5.55
CA ASN A 76 14.98 8.23 -4.74
C ASN A 76 14.70 6.74 -4.50
N ALA A 77 13.46 6.37 -4.20
CA ALA A 77 13.09 4.97 -4.00
C ALA A 77 13.38 4.11 -5.25
N ILE A 78 13.18 4.66 -6.45
CA ILE A 78 13.51 3.97 -7.71
C ILE A 78 15.02 3.76 -7.86
N TYR A 79 15.84 4.75 -7.51
CA TYR A 79 17.30 4.58 -7.54
C TYR A 79 17.77 3.50 -6.58
N VAL A 80 17.24 3.49 -5.34
CA VAL A 80 17.52 2.46 -4.35
C VAL A 80 17.11 1.08 -4.87
N LEU A 81 15.91 0.97 -5.44
CA LEU A 81 15.42 -0.31 -5.96
C LEU A 81 16.22 -0.84 -7.13
N ASN A 82 16.61 0.03 -8.06
CA ASN A 82 17.44 -0.38 -9.20
C ASN A 82 18.80 -0.94 -8.73
N GLU A 83 19.40 -0.36 -7.70
CA GLU A 83 20.64 -0.91 -7.12
C GLU A 83 20.38 -2.25 -6.42
N LEU A 84 19.34 -2.36 -5.59
CA LEU A 84 19.00 -3.61 -4.92
C LEU A 84 18.65 -4.73 -5.91
N TYR A 85 17.97 -4.42 -7.01
CA TYR A 85 17.68 -5.35 -8.09
C TYR A 85 18.94 -5.83 -8.79
N ALA A 86 19.89 -4.93 -9.05
CA ALA A 86 21.16 -5.29 -9.66
C ALA A 86 22.01 -6.19 -8.75
N GLU A 87 21.94 -6.00 -7.43
CA GLU A 87 22.77 -6.74 -6.47
C GLU A 87 22.17 -8.09 -6.05
N TYR A 88 20.85 -8.15 -5.84
CA TYR A 88 20.19 -9.31 -5.24
C TYR A 88 19.14 -9.97 -6.16
N GLY A 89 18.77 -9.33 -7.27
CA GLY A 89 17.63 -9.73 -8.09
C GLY A 89 16.28 -9.32 -7.49
N LYS A 90 15.24 -9.28 -8.33
CA LYS A 90 13.94 -8.66 -8.01
C LYS A 90 13.26 -9.21 -6.76
N LYS A 91 13.18 -10.54 -6.62
CA LYS A 91 12.49 -11.18 -5.48
C LYS A 91 13.21 -10.94 -4.16
N ASP A 92 14.52 -11.16 -4.12
CA ASP A 92 15.30 -11.05 -2.88
C ASP A 92 15.53 -9.59 -2.48
N ALA A 93 15.58 -8.66 -3.44
CA ALA A 93 15.65 -7.22 -3.17
C ALA A 93 14.50 -6.73 -2.28
N PHE A 94 13.26 -7.14 -2.57
CA PHE A 94 12.11 -6.74 -1.76
C PHE A 94 12.16 -7.33 -0.36
N LYS A 95 12.48 -8.62 -0.23
CA LYS A 95 12.64 -9.26 1.09
C LYS A 95 13.68 -8.51 1.93
N LYS A 96 14.81 -8.16 1.32
CA LYS A 96 15.87 -7.40 1.97
C LYS A 96 15.41 -6.00 2.37
N LEU A 97 14.78 -5.26 1.47
CA LEU A 97 14.27 -3.93 1.74
C LEU A 97 13.20 -3.93 2.85
N PHE A 98 12.35 -4.95 2.90
CA PHE A 98 11.24 -5.03 3.86
C PHE A 98 11.70 -5.47 5.25
N PHE A 99 12.59 -6.46 5.34
CA PHE A 99 12.91 -7.12 6.61
C PHE A 99 14.38 -7.07 7.03
N GLU A 100 15.31 -6.92 6.09
CA GLU A 100 16.75 -7.02 6.35
C GLU A 100 17.50 -5.70 6.11
N SER A 101 16.80 -4.58 5.95
CA SER A 101 17.42 -3.30 5.58
C SER A 101 18.38 -2.76 6.65
N GLY A 102 18.11 -3.09 7.92
CA GLY A 102 18.84 -2.56 9.07
C GLY A 102 18.61 -1.07 9.31
N VAL A 103 17.60 -0.48 8.67
CA VAL A 103 17.20 0.91 8.86
C VAL A 103 16.38 1.01 10.15
N ASP A 104 16.80 1.91 11.04
CA ASP A 104 16.02 2.31 12.21
C ASP A 104 14.92 3.30 11.77
N ASN A 105 13.66 2.98 12.06
CA ASN A 105 12.51 3.80 11.67
C ASN A 105 12.30 5.01 12.61
N ASP A 106 12.91 5.00 13.79
CA ASP A 106 12.79 6.08 14.78
C ASP A 106 13.94 7.09 14.66
N ALA A 107 15.00 6.74 13.93
CA ALA A 107 16.12 7.61 13.63
C ALA A 107 15.83 8.54 12.45
N ALA A 108 16.50 9.69 12.42
CA ALA A 108 16.48 10.58 11.26
C ALA A 108 17.05 9.85 10.03
N PRO A 109 16.35 9.86 8.88
CA PRO A 109 16.83 9.14 7.70
C PRO A 109 18.00 9.92 7.08
N THR A 110 19.23 9.42 7.16
CA THR A 110 20.42 10.13 6.61
C THR A 110 21.01 9.48 5.36
N THR A 111 20.41 8.40 4.86
CA THR A 111 20.84 7.71 3.64
C THR A 111 19.69 7.53 2.65
N ARG A 112 20.00 7.37 1.36
CA ARG A 112 18.99 7.07 0.34
C ARG A 112 18.13 5.85 0.69
N LEU A 113 18.76 4.78 1.20
CA LEU A 113 18.04 3.59 1.66
C LEU A 113 17.10 3.90 2.82
N SER A 114 17.55 4.68 3.81
CA SER A 114 16.70 5.07 4.95
C SER A 114 15.52 5.94 4.52
N HIS A 115 15.72 6.87 3.60
CA HIS A 115 14.64 7.66 2.99
C HIS A 115 13.62 6.78 2.27
N CYS A 116 14.09 5.88 1.40
CA CYS A 116 13.23 4.91 0.71
C CYS A 116 12.41 4.08 1.70
N LYS A 117 13.04 3.58 2.77
CA LYS A 117 12.36 2.78 3.79
C LYS A 117 11.32 3.59 4.57
N VAL A 118 11.72 4.74 5.10
CA VAL A 118 10.93 5.52 6.06
C VAL A 118 9.80 6.28 5.37
N PHE A 119 10.07 6.95 4.25
CA PHE A 119 9.08 7.80 3.59
C PHE A 119 8.22 7.05 2.57
N VAL A 120 8.77 6.05 1.87
CA VAL A 120 8.05 5.38 0.78
C VAL A 120 7.51 4.02 1.21
N VAL A 121 8.39 3.09 1.61
CA VAL A 121 7.99 1.71 1.94
C VAL A 121 7.02 1.69 3.12
N ASN A 122 7.32 2.39 4.22
CA ASN A 122 6.45 2.41 5.39
C ASN A 122 5.09 3.08 5.09
N GLU A 123 5.05 4.11 4.23
CA GLU A 123 3.81 4.73 3.80
C GLU A 123 2.96 3.76 2.96
N PHE A 124 3.59 3.06 2.02
CA PHE A 124 2.89 2.07 1.19
C PHE A 124 2.37 0.89 2.01
N ILE A 125 3.13 0.43 3.01
CA ILE A 125 2.66 -0.58 3.98
C ILE A 125 1.43 -0.07 4.74
N ARG A 126 1.48 1.15 5.28
CA ARG A 126 0.34 1.76 6.00
C ARG A 126 -0.88 1.87 5.09
N MET A 127 -0.71 2.28 3.84
CA MET A 127 -1.79 2.37 2.87
C MET A 127 -2.39 0.98 2.57
N GLN A 128 -1.55 -0.01 2.29
CA GLN A 128 -2.00 -1.37 1.98
C GLN A 128 -2.80 -1.98 3.13
N ILE A 129 -2.34 -1.77 4.38
CA ILE A 129 -3.05 -2.20 5.59
C ILE A 129 -4.35 -1.42 5.78
N THR A 130 -4.35 -0.10 5.55
CA THR A 130 -5.57 0.73 5.74
C THR A 130 -6.65 0.41 4.70
N ALA A 131 -6.25 0.15 3.45
CA ALA A 131 -7.17 -0.11 2.35
C ALA A 131 -7.62 -1.58 2.25
N GLY A 132 -6.73 -2.54 2.52
CA GLY A 132 -7.02 -3.98 2.45
C GLY A 132 -7.38 -4.63 3.80
N GLY A 133 -6.82 -4.13 4.90
CA GLY A 133 -6.80 -4.80 6.21
C GLY A 133 -6.07 -6.14 6.19
N PHE A 134 -6.12 -6.88 7.31
CA PHE A 134 -5.49 -8.20 7.44
C PHE A 134 -6.40 -9.35 6.99
N LYS A 135 -7.33 -9.06 6.06
CA LYS A 135 -8.51 -9.89 5.79
C LYS A 135 -8.17 -11.34 5.40
N SER A 136 -7.04 -11.57 4.75
CA SER A 136 -6.54 -12.90 4.34
C SER A 136 -5.47 -13.49 5.25
N TRP A 137 -4.87 -12.70 6.16
CA TRP A 137 -3.77 -13.18 7.00
C TRP A 137 -4.23 -14.22 8.03
N GLY A 138 -5.42 -14.03 8.61
CA GLY A 138 -6.05 -15.00 9.53
C GLY A 138 -6.35 -16.33 8.82
N ASP A 139 -7.00 -16.27 7.66
CA ASP A 139 -7.37 -17.46 6.87
C ASP A 139 -6.15 -18.27 6.42
N ALA A 140 -5.07 -17.61 5.99
CA ALA A 140 -3.89 -18.26 5.45
C ALA A 140 -3.04 -19.00 6.51
N ASN A 141 -3.16 -18.62 7.79
CA ASN A 141 -2.35 -19.16 8.88
C ASN A 141 -3.16 -20.00 9.88
N GLY A 142 -4.34 -20.50 9.48
CA GLY A 142 -5.19 -21.34 10.32
C GLY A 142 -5.86 -20.61 11.49
N GLY A 143 -5.87 -19.27 11.45
CA GLY A 143 -6.66 -18.43 12.36
C GLY A 143 -8.07 -18.17 11.81
N GLU A 144 -8.94 -17.56 12.63
CA GLU A 144 -10.22 -17.06 12.14
C GLU A 144 -9.99 -15.94 11.10
N GLN A 145 -10.81 -15.89 10.05
CA GLN A 145 -10.83 -14.79 9.10
C GLN A 145 -10.90 -13.47 9.88
N ALA A 146 -9.85 -12.67 9.80
CA ALA A 146 -9.83 -11.35 10.41
C ALA A 146 -10.92 -10.50 9.75
N LYS A 147 -12.08 -10.41 10.42
CA LYS A 147 -13.12 -9.47 10.06
C LYS A 147 -12.58 -8.11 10.48
N ASN A 148 -12.08 -7.33 9.51
CA ASN A 148 -11.74 -5.93 9.76
C ASN A 148 -12.91 -5.32 10.54
N TYR A 149 -12.63 -4.78 11.74
CA TYR A 149 -13.65 -4.15 12.56
C TYR A 149 -14.18 -2.95 11.78
N HIS A 150 -15.29 -3.15 11.08
CA HIS A 150 -15.98 -2.09 10.38
C HIS A 150 -16.58 -1.23 11.48
N GLY A 151 -15.92 -0.14 11.87
CA GLY A 151 -16.67 1.05 12.24
C GLY A 151 -17.70 1.22 11.12
N PHE A 152 -18.97 0.98 11.44
CA PHE A 152 -20.02 0.75 10.47
C PHE A 152 -20.16 1.97 9.54
N LEU A 153 -19.50 1.93 8.39
CA LEU A 153 -19.65 2.89 7.31
C LEU A 153 -20.51 2.20 6.24
N ALA A 154 -21.83 2.30 6.42
CA ALA A 154 -22.77 1.87 5.41
C ALA A 154 -22.51 2.63 4.09
N GLY A 155 -22.14 1.90 3.03
CA GLY A 155 -21.93 2.49 1.69
C GLY A 155 -20.69 2.00 0.95
N THR A 156 -19.76 1.27 1.59
CA THR A 156 -18.57 0.77 0.88
C THR A 156 -18.94 -0.36 -0.10
N ARG A 157 -18.31 -0.35 -1.28
CA ARG A 157 -18.49 -1.36 -2.35
C ARG A 157 -18.04 -2.78 -1.96
N TYR A 158 -17.41 -2.94 -0.79
CA TYR A 158 -16.92 -4.22 -0.28
C TYR A 158 -17.85 -4.86 0.75
N ASN A 159 -19.05 -4.29 0.94
CA ASN A 159 -20.03 -4.82 1.87
C ASN A 159 -20.54 -6.19 1.40
N ARG A 160 -20.19 -7.24 2.15
CA ARG A 160 -20.71 -8.61 1.96
C ARG A 160 -22.03 -8.83 2.70
N THR A 161 -22.41 -7.92 3.58
CA THR A 161 -23.67 -8.00 4.31
C THR A 161 -24.77 -7.40 3.44
N PRO A 162 -25.88 -8.10 3.19
CA PRO A 162 -27.00 -7.55 2.44
C PRO A 162 -27.47 -6.25 3.10
N ARG A 163 -27.89 -5.27 2.29
CA ARG A 163 -28.54 -4.05 2.80
C ARG A 163 -29.69 -4.49 3.71
N VAL A 164 -29.80 -3.90 4.90
CA VAL A 164 -30.74 -4.31 5.98
C VAL A 164 -32.22 -4.12 5.61
N ARG A 165 -32.54 -3.87 4.33
CA ARG A 165 -33.89 -3.93 3.76
C ARG A 165 -33.78 -4.48 2.34
N ALA A 166 -33.88 -5.79 2.18
CA ALA A 166 -34.38 -6.33 0.93
C ALA A 166 -35.88 -5.99 0.89
N PHE A 167 -36.36 -5.45 -0.21
CA PHE A 167 -37.79 -5.33 -0.45
C PHE A 167 -38.26 -6.75 -0.79
N ASP A 168 -39.13 -7.35 0.03
CA ASP A 168 -39.74 -8.63 -0.31
C ASP A 168 -40.75 -8.38 -1.43
N ASP A 169 -40.55 -9.02 -2.59
CA ASP A 169 -41.44 -8.96 -3.75
C ASP A 169 -42.67 -9.89 -3.60
N ASP A 170 -43.09 -10.22 -2.37
CA ASP A 170 -44.30 -11.01 -2.13
C ASP A 170 -45.50 -10.09 -1.88
N PRO A 171 -46.41 -9.91 -2.87
CA PRO A 171 -47.65 -9.20 -2.64
C PRO A 171 -48.56 -10.08 -1.79
N VAL A 172 -48.79 -9.62 -0.56
CA VAL A 172 -49.83 -10.12 0.35
C VAL A 172 -51.20 -10.04 -0.35
N HIS A 173 -51.65 -11.15 -0.94
CA HIS A 173 -53.07 -11.37 -1.18
C HIS A 173 -53.71 -11.98 0.08
N SER A 174 -53.90 -11.13 1.09
CA SER A 174 -54.84 -11.42 2.16
C SER A 174 -56.27 -11.31 1.63
N LYS A 175 -56.84 -12.41 1.12
CA LYS A 175 -58.30 -12.57 1.12
C LYS A 175 -58.69 -13.31 2.39
N LYS A 176 -59.23 -12.56 3.35
CA LYS A 176 -60.04 -13.09 4.43
C LYS A 176 -61.32 -13.65 3.80
N GLU A 177 -61.56 -14.94 3.90
CA GLU A 177 -62.90 -15.50 3.75
C GLU A 177 -63.50 -15.65 5.15
N ASN A 178 -64.49 -14.80 5.43
CA ASN A 178 -65.48 -15.00 6.47
C ASN A 178 -66.69 -15.66 5.80
N VAL A 179 -67.05 -16.86 6.23
CA VAL A 179 -68.38 -17.37 6.67
C VAL A 179 -68.28 -18.89 6.76
#